data_AF-A0A6Y7UVL9-F1
#
_entry.id   AF-A0A6Y7UVL9-F1
#
_cell.length_a   1.000
_cell.length_b   1.000
_cell.length_c   1.000
_cell.angle_alpha   90.00
_cell.angle_beta   90.00
_cell.angle_gamma   90.00
#
_symmetry.space_group_name_H-M   'P 1'
#
loop_
_entity.id
_entity.type
_entity.pdbx_description
1 polymer ?
#
loop_
_entity_poly.entity_id
_entity_poly.type
_entity_poly.pdbx_seq_one_letter_code
_entity_poly.pdbx_strand_id
1 'polypeptide(L)'
;MRESDFRGKRIDNGEWVYGNLMQFEDSGTFIFVDERKGASTLTYAHFIINNMHAIDEKTVGSCIGREDEDEKTIFENDIVQVVLERWPMGYYQEVEYIGVVKYDTDICAYYLDLIKPPDIDGETIPNEIDGVKITREDPEDFDTRFYFDASVDSAAMTVIGNIHQNPELMEG
;
A
#
# COMPACT_ATOMS: atom_id res chain seq x y z
N MET A 1 -4.59 18.86 -2.71
CA MET A 1 -4.03 18.46 -4.01
C MET A 1 -4.74 17.16 -4.35
N ARG A 2 -5.31 16.97 -5.55
CA ARG A 2 -5.92 15.69 -5.91
C ARG A 2 -4.83 14.83 -6.54
N GLU A 3 -4.28 13.91 -5.75
CA GLU A 3 -3.62 12.73 -6.30
C GLU A 3 -4.63 11.97 -7.17
N SER A 4 -4.12 11.18 -8.13
CA SER A 4 -5.00 10.32 -8.91
C SER A 4 -5.58 9.24 -7.99
N ASP A 5 -6.90 9.13 -7.95
CA ASP A 5 -7.59 8.26 -6.99
C ASP A 5 -7.34 6.76 -7.27
N PHE A 6 -7.05 6.39 -8.53
CA PHE A 6 -6.86 5.01 -8.95
C PHE A 6 -5.71 4.84 -9.95
N ARG A 7 -5.16 3.62 -10.00
CA ARG A 7 -4.23 3.16 -11.03
C ARG A 7 -4.64 1.81 -11.61
N GLY A 8 -4.13 1.48 -12.80
CA GLY A 8 -4.32 0.18 -13.45
C GLY A 8 -3.37 0.00 -14.64
N LYS A 9 -3.04 -1.24 -15.00
CA LYS A 9 -2.24 -1.56 -16.19
C LYS A 9 -3.14 -1.56 -17.43
N ARG A 10 -2.74 -0.82 -18.45
CA ARG A 10 -3.46 -0.77 -19.73
C ARG A 10 -3.38 -2.12 -20.45
N ILE A 11 -4.48 -2.52 -21.08
CA ILE A 11 -4.56 -3.79 -21.83
C ILE A 11 -3.72 -3.75 -23.10
N ASP A 12 -3.57 -2.57 -23.71
CA ASP A 12 -2.93 -2.41 -25.02
C ASP A 12 -1.39 -2.43 -24.96
N ASN A 13 -0.78 -1.87 -23.91
CA ASN A 13 0.68 -1.76 -23.79
C ASN A 13 1.26 -2.23 -22.44
N GLY A 14 0.42 -2.58 -21.46
CA GLY A 14 0.85 -3.04 -20.13
C GLY A 14 1.41 -1.96 -19.21
N GLU A 15 1.43 -0.69 -19.64
CA GLU A 15 1.89 0.43 -18.82
C GLU A 15 0.85 0.81 -17.77
N TRP A 16 1.31 1.32 -16.63
CA TRP A 16 0.42 1.90 -15.62
C TRP A 16 -0.17 3.22 -16.10
N VAL A 17 -1.47 3.39 -15.86
CA VAL A 17 -2.19 4.64 -16.05
C VAL A 17 -2.89 5.02 -14.75
N TYR A 18 -2.99 6.31 -14.47
CA TYR A 18 -3.50 6.87 -13.21
C TYR A 18 -4.62 7.87 -13.50
N GLY A 19 -5.71 7.82 -12.73
CA GLY A 19 -6.83 8.74 -12.91
C GLY A 19 -8.11 8.26 -12.24
N ASN A 20 -9.24 8.61 -12.84
CA ASN A 20 -10.56 8.26 -12.32
C ASN A 20 -11.01 6.89 -12.85
N LEU A 21 -11.42 6.00 -11.96
CA LEU A 21 -11.94 4.68 -12.32
C LEU A 21 -13.34 4.80 -12.95
N MET A 22 -13.53 4.18 -14.11
CA MET A 22 -14.80 4.10 -14.82
C MET A 22 -15.10 2.64 -15.14
N GLN A 23 -16.14 2.08 -14.52
CA GLN A 23 -16.58 0.69 -14.71
C GLN A 23 -17.92 0.66 -15.45
N PHE A 24 -18.00 -0.17 -16.48
CA PHE A 24 -19.22 -0.39 -17.25
C PHE A 24 -19.55 -1.88 -17.23
N GLU A 25 -20.76 -2.23 -16.79
CA GLU A 25 -21.20 -3.63 -16.60
C GLU A 25 -20.89 -4.54 -17.80
N ASP A 26 -21.03 -4.03 -19.03
CA ASP A 26 -20.86 -4.82 -20.26
C ASP A 26 -19.64 -4.40 -21.12
N SER A 27 -18.84 -3.41 -20.72
CA SER A 27 -17.82 -2.80 -21.59
C SER A 27 -16.39 -2.81 -21.04
N GLY A 28 -16.22 -3.26 -19.79
CA GLY A 28 -14.92 -3.36 -19.13
C GLY A 28 -14.59 -2.16 -18.23
N THR A 29 -13.34 -2.15 -17.75
CA THR A 29 -12.84 -1.20 -16.78
C THR A 29 -11.84 -0.25 -17.43
N PHE A 30 -11.99 1.04 -17.16
CA PHE A 30 -11.19 2.10 -17.76
C PHE A 30 -10.66 3.05 -16.70
N ILE A 31 -9.51 3.66 -16.98
CA ILE A 31 -9.05 4.84 -16.28
C ILE A 31 -9.20 6.05 -17.19
N PHE A 32 -9.88 7.06 -16.65
CA PHE A 32 -10.02 8.36 -17.27
C PHE A 32 -8.96 9.32 -16.74
N VAL A 33 -8.02 9.69 -17.60
CA VAL A 33 -6.94 10.63 -17.32
C VAL A 33 -7.42 12.03 -17.66
N ASP A 34 -7.79 12.82 -16.65
CA ASP A 34 -8.13 14.24 -16.85
C ASP A 34 -7.07 15.14 -16.21
N GLU A 35 -6.22 15.71 -17.04
CA GLU A 35 -5.20 16.66 -16.60
C GLU A 35 -5.77 18.07 -16.38
N ARG A 36 -7.06 18.28 -16.64
CA ARG A 36 -7.67 19.62 -16.67
C ARG A 36 -8.25 19.99 -15.31
N LYS A 37 -8.15 21.27 -14.97
CA LYS A 37 -8.66 21.86 -13.71
C LYS A 37 -10.02 22.53 -13.86
N GLY A 38 -10.76 22.31 -14.95
CA GLY A 38 -12.02 23.00 -15.22
C GLY A 38 -12.83 22.46 -16.40
N ALA A 39 -14.02 23.04 -16.60
CA ALA A 39 -14.96 22.62 -17.65
C ALA A 39 -14.36 22.77 -19.06
N SER A 40 -14.70 21.83 -19.94
CA SER A 40 -14.25 21.83 -21.33
C SER A 40 -15.37 22.09 -22.31
N THR A 41 -15.02 22.70 -23.44
CA THR A 41 -15.89 22.85 -24.62
C THR A 41 -15.74 21.69 -25.61
N LEU A 42 -14.88 20.71 -25.33
CA LEU A 42 -14.69 19.54 -26.18
C LEU A 42 -15.86 18.56 -26.04
N THR A 43 -16.09 17.77 -27.07
CA THR A 43 -17.15 16.76 -27.09
C THR A 43 -16.80 15.57 -26.20
N TYR A 44 -17.83 14.86 -25.72
CA TYR A 44 -17.63 13.59 -25.01
C TYR A 44 -16.80 12.59 -25.81
N ALA A 45 -17.00 12.51 -27.14
CA ALA A 45 -16.21 11.63 -28.00
C ALA A 45 -14.70 11.93 -27.94
N HIS A 46 -14.31 13.21 -27.86
CA HIS A 46 -12.90 13.57 -27.72
C HIS A 46 -12.31 13.04 -26.43
N PHE A 47 -13.04 13.11 -25.31
CA PHE A 47 -12.61 12.59 -24.03
C PHE A 47 -12.50 11.07 -24.00
N ILE A 48 -13.50 10.38 -24.56
CA ILE A 48 -13.51 8.92 -24.60
C ILE A 48 -12.32 8.41 -25.43
N ILE A 49 -12.06 9.01 -26.60
CA ILE A 49 -11.02 8.52 -27.52
C ILE A 49 -9.61 8.79 -27.00
N ASN A 50 -9.37 9.95 -26.37
CA ASN A 50 -8.01 10.38 -26.04
C ASN A 50 -7.62 10.18 -24.57
N ASN A 51 -8.60 10.06 -23.66
CA ASN A 51 -8.35 10.11 -22.23
C ASN A 51 -8.90 8.91 -21.46
N MET A 52 -9.68 8.02 -22.09
CA MET A 52 -10.10 6.76 -21.47
C MET A 52 -9.22 5.61 -21.96
N HIS A 53 -8.53 4.98 -21.02
CA HIS A 53 -7.67 3.83 -21.29
C HIS A 53 -8.29 2.57 -20.68
N ALA A 54 -8.51 1.54 -21.50
CA ALA A 54 -8.94 0.24 -21.02
C ALA A 54 -7.82 -0.42 -20.21
N ILE A 55 -8.14 -0.93 -19.02
CA ILE A 55 -7.18 -1.52 -18.09
C ILE A 55 -7.57 -2.94 -17.71
N ASP A 56 -6.58 -3.74 -17.31
CA ASP A 56 -6.84 -5.02 -16.65
C ASP A 56 -7.44 -4.75 -15.26
N GLU A 57 -8.70 -5.12 -15.09
CA GLU A 57 -9.46 -4.93 -13.84
C GLU A 57 -8.74 -5.54 -12.62
N LYS A 58 -7.98 -6.61 -12.81
CA LYS A 58 -7.24 -7.26 -11.71
C LYS A 58 -6.11 -6.40 -11.16
N THR A 59 -5.70 -5.38 -11.90
CA THR A 59 -4.60 -4.48 -11.54
C THR A 59 -5.09 -3.15 -10.97
N VAL A 60 -6.40 -2.97 -10.83
CA VAL A 60 -6.98 -1.78 -10.21
C VAL A 60 -6.47 -1.67 -8.78
N GLY A 61 -5.93 -0.50 -8.43
CA GLY A 61 -5.57 -0.17 -7.06
C GLY A 61 -5.99 1.25 -6.73
N SER A 62 -6.65 1.42 -5.59
CA SER A 62 -7.02 2.73 -5.04
C SER A 62 -5.81 3.37 -4.35
N CYS A 63 -5.66 4.69 -4.47
CA CYS A 63 -4.69 5.44 -3.66
C CYS A 63 -5.09 5.40 -2.19
N ILE A 64 -4.13 5.15 -1.29
CA ILE A 64 -4.40 5.14 0.16
C ILE A 64 -4.25 6.52 0.82
N GLY A 65 -3.88 7.54 0.04
CA GLY A 65 -3.65 8.92 0.51
C GLY A 65 -2.38 9.07 1.35
N ARG A 66 -1.38 8.21 1.11
CA ARG A 66 -0.06 8.24 1.74
C ARG A 66 1.02 8.15 0.67
N GLU A 67 2.17 8.71 0.99
CA GLU A 67 3.40 8.64 0.20
C GLU A 67 4.49 7.97 1.03
N ASP A 68 5.42 7.30 0.36
CA ASP A 68 6.62 6.74 0.97
C ASP A 68 7.72 7.82 1.15
N GLU A 69 8.91 7.42 1.59
CA GLU A 69 10.03 8.32 1.84
C GLU A 69 10.50 9.10 0.60
N ASP A 70 10.25 8.56 -0.60
CA ASP A 70 10.64 9.11 -1.89
C ASP A 70 9.47 9.90 -2.55
N GLU A 71 8.45 10.29 -1.77
CA GLU A 71 7.24 10.97 -2.25
C GLU A 71 6.44 10.14 -3.27
N LYS A 72 6.61 8.80 -3.29
CA LYS A 72 5.84 7.93 -4.17
C LYS A 72 4.52 7.58 -3.51
N THR A 73 3.43 7.94 -4.18
CA THR A 73 2.07 7.58 -3.76
C THR A 73 1.90 6.07 -3.63
N ILE A 74 1.34 5.65 -2.49
CA ILE A 74 1.07 4.25 -2.17
C ILE A 74 -0.35 3.90 -2.62
N PHE A 75 -0.49 2.76 -3.29
CA PHE A 75 -1.77 2.23 -3.74
C PHE A 75 -2.04 0.86 -3.15
N GLU A 76 -3.30 0.43 -3.19
CA GLU A 76 -3.65 -0.96 -2.97
C GLU A 76 -2.80 -1.91 -3.82
N ASN A 77 -2.46 -3.05 -3.21
CA ASN A 77 -1.61 -4.10 -3.78
C ASN A 77 -0.14 -3.72 -4.01
N ASP A 78 0.30 -2.53 -3.56
CA ASP A 78 1.73 -2.28 -3.36
C ASP A 78 2.28 -3.16 -2.24
N ILE A 79 3.54 -3.53 -2.39
CA ILE A 79 4.34 -4.20 -1.36
C ILE A 79 5.18 -3.11 -0.72
N VAL A 80 4.98 -2.92 0.58
CA VAL A 80 5.57 -1.82 1.35
C VAL A 80 6.41 -2.41 2.47
N GLN A 81 7.60 -1.86 2.62
CA GLN A 81 8.46 -2.03 3.77
C GLN A 81 8.19 -0.88 4.74
N VAL A 82 8.05 -1.20 6.02
CA VAL A 82 7.89 -0.22 7.11
C VAL A 82 8.91 -0.50 8.19
N VAL A 83 9.74 0.48 8.52
CA VAL A 83 10.77 0.38 9.56
C VAL A 83 10.42 1.33 10.70
N LEU A 84 10.19 0.78 11.90
CA LEU A 84 9.80 1.57 13.07
C LEU A 84 10.80 1.42 14.21
N GLU A 85 11.19 2.55 14.79
CA GLU A 85 11.88 2.57 16.07
C GLU A 85 10.88 2.39 17.22
N ARG A 86 11.13 1.40 18.08
CA ARG A 86 10.32 1.11 19.25
C ARG A 86 11.18 1.03 20.50
N TRP A 87 10.56 1.34 21.64
CA TRP A 87 11.20 1.31 22.95
C TRP A 87 10.42 0.41 23.93
N PRO A 88 10.09 -0.84 23.58
CA PRO A 88 9.37 -1.73 24.47
C PRO A 88 10.14 -1.91 25.78
N MET A 89 9.48 -1.57 26.89
CA MET A 89 10.09 -1.63 28.23
C MET A 89 11.39 -0.81 28.38
N GLY A 90 11.59 0.20 27.53
CA GLY A 90 12.80 1.05 27.55
C GLY A 90 14.00 0.51 26.79
N TYR A 91 13.87 -0.62 26.09
CA TYR A 91 14.92 -1.18 25.25
C TYR A 91 14.71 -0.77 23.79
N TYR A 92 15.75 -0.23 23.16
CA TYR A 92 15.66 0.19 21.75
C TYR A 92 15.55 -1.03 20.84
N GLN A 93 14.58 -1.01 19.95
CA GLN A 93 14.40 -2.01 18.90
C GLN A 93 14.00 -1.33 17.60
N GLU A 94 14.57 -1.78 16.50
CA GLU A 94 14.09 -1.46 15.16
C GLU A 94 13.27 -2.64 14.66
N VAL A 95 12.03 -2.39 14.21
CA VAL A 95 11.12 -3.43 13.75
C VAL A 95 10.77 -3.18 12.29
N GLU A 96 11.09 -4.15 11.45
CA GLU A 96 10.78 -4.16 10.02
C GLU A 96 9.51 -4.98 9.77
N TYR A 97 8.54 -4.35 9.09
CA TYR A 97 7.34 -4.98 8.57
C TYR A 97 7.40 -4.97 7.05
N ILE A 98 7.10 -6.11 6.42
CA ILE A 98 6.96 -6.19 4.96
C ILE A 98 5.62 -6.85 4.65
N GLY A 99 4.78 -6.16 3.87
CA GLY A 99 3.45 -6.66 3.56
C GLY A 99 2.81 -6.00 2.36
N VAL A 100 1.65 -6.53 1.97
CA VAL A 100 0.83 -6.02 0.87
C VAL A 100 -0.21 -5.07 1.41
N VAL A 101 -0.34 -3.90 0.78
CA VAL A 101 -1.39 -2.93 1.11
C VAL A 101 -2.77 -3.50 0.76
N LYS A 102 -3.61 -3.65 1.78
CA LYS A 102 -4.99 -4.12 1.70
C LYS A 102 -5.92 -3.17 2.43
N TYR A 103 -7.21 -3.23 2.07
CA TYR A 103 -8.27 -2.50 2.76
C TYR A 103 -9.12 -3.46 3.57
N ASP A 104 -9.31 -3.14 4.85
CA ASP A 104 -10.23 -3.84 5.74
C ASP A 104 -11.59 -3.12 5.70
N THR A 105 -12.62 -3.79 5.19
CA THR A 105 -13.97 -3.24 5.09
C THR A 105 -14.73 -3.22 6.41
N ASP A 106 -14.33 -4.05 7.38
CA ASP A 106 -15.03 -4.17 8.67
C ASP A 106 -14.69 -2.98 9.57
N ILE A 107 -13.46 -2.51 9.51
CA ILE A 107 -12.99 -1.34 10.28
C ILE A 107 -12.66 -0.10 9.43
N CYS A 108 -12.88 -0.19 8.12
CA CYS A 108 -12.69 0.89 7.15
C CYS A 108 -11.25 1.46 7.14
N ALA A 109 -10.23 0.61 7.24
CA ALA A 109 -8.84 1.04 7.36
C ALA A 109 -7.92 0.27 6.39
N TYR A 110 -6.88 0.95 5.91
CA TYR A 110 -5.79 0.27 5.19
C TYR A 110 -4.83 -0.40 6.18
N TYR A 111 -4.29 -1.53 5.78
CA TYR A 111 -3.30 -2.31 6.53
C TYR A 111 -2.31 -2.98 5.58
N LEU A 112 -1.19 -3.43 6.14
CA LEU A 112 -0.29 -4.38 5.51
C LEU A 112 -0.68 -5.79 5.92
N ASP A 113 -1.01 -6.60 4.92
CA ASP A 113 -1.07 -8.05 5.04
C ASP A 113 0.36 -8.57 4.98
N LEU A 114 0.92 -8.90 6.14
CA LEU A 114 2.33 -9.21 6.33
C LEU A 114 2.69 -10.52 5.61
N ILE A 115 3.80 -10.49 4.88
CA ILE A 115 4.29 -11.63 4.09
C ILE A 115 5.14 -12.57 4.96
N LYS A 116 5.77 -12.03 6.00
CA LYS A 116 6.60 -12.75 6.98
C LYS A 116 6.42 -12.13 8.38
N PRO A 117 6.80 -12.85 9.46
CA PRO A 117 6.92 -12.23 10.78
C PRO A 117 7.79 -10.97 10.72
N PRO A 118 7.51 -9.95 11.55
CA PRO A 118 8.35 -8.75 11.61
C PRO A 118 9.78 -9.11 12.03
N ASP A 119 10.77 -8.56 11.33
CA ASP A 119 12.17 -8.70 11.72
C ASP A 119 12.50 -7.65 12.79
N ILE A 120 13.19 -8.09 13.86
CA ILE A 120 13.52 -7.24 15.00
C ILE A 120 15.03 -7.19 15.15
N ASP A 121 15.60 -5.98 15.08
CA ASP A 121 16.99 -5.71 15.41
C ASP A 121 17.09 -4.80 16.66
N GLY A 122 18.26 -4.79 17.30
CA GLY A 122 18.56 -3.95 18.46
C GLY A 122 18.68 -4.72 19.78
N GLU A 123 18.24 -4.09 20.87
CA GLU A 123 18.48 -4.59 22.21
C GLU A 123 17.58 -5.80 22.54
N THR A 124 18.20 -6.83 23.14
CA THR A 124 17.46 -7.97 23.66
C THR A 124 16.86 -7.63 25.02
N ILE A 125 15.53 -7.63 25.10
CA ILE A 125 14.82 -7.46 26.37
C ILE A 125 15.10 -8.69 27.26
N PRO A 126 15.58 -8.51 28.50
CA PRO A 126 15.80 -9.61 29.43
C PRO A 126 14.52 -10.38 29.76
N ASN A 127 14.65 -11.68 30.04
CA ASN A 127 13.53 -12.53 30.48
C ASN A 127 13.00 -12.18 31.89
N GLU A 128 13.71 -11.34 32.63
CA GLU A 128 13.32 -10.88 33.97
C GLU A 128 13.87 -9.46 34.21
N ILE A 129 13.04 -8.56 34.70
CA ILE A 129 13.39 -7.17 35.05
C ILE A 129 12.90 -6.91 36.49
N ASP A 130 13.79 -6.52 37.39
CA ASP A 130 13.49 -6.23 38.80
C ASP A 130 12.70 -7.34 39.53
N GLY A 131 12.98 -8.61 39.22
CA GLY A 131 12.29 -9.77 39.80
C GLY A 131 10.97 -10.13 39.13
N VAL A 132 10.55 -9.38 38.10
CA VAL A 132 9.34 -9.64 37.31
C VAL A 132 9.72 -10.37 36.03
N LYS A 133 9.22 -11.60 35.88
CA LYS A 133 9.41 -12.40 34.65
C LYS A 133 8.65 -11.76 33.48
N ILE A 134 9.33 -11.64 32.36
CA ILE A 134 8.77 -11.13 31.12
C ILE A 134 8.31 -12.31 30.27
N THR A 135 7.03 -12.31 29.91
CA THR A 135 6.47 -13.26 28.94
C THR A 135 6.32 -12.56 27.60
N ARG A 136 6.62 -13.28 26.50
CA ARG A 136 6.45 -12.79 25.14
C ARG A 136 5.49 -13.71 24.41
N GLU A 137 4.79 -13.17 23.42
CA GLU A 137 4.06 -13.98 22.45
C GLU A 137 5.05 -14.89 21.71
N ASP A 138 4.54 -16.04 21.29
CA ASP A 138 5.31 -16.94 20.43
C ASP A 138 5.62 -16.18 19.13
N PRO A 139 6.87 -16.12 18.66
CA PRO A 139 7.19 -15.52 17.37
C PRO A 139 6.37 -16.11 16.20
N GLU A 140 5.89 -17.35 16.32
CA GLU A 140 5.00 -17.98 15.34
C GLU A 140 3.54 -17.51 15.42
N ASP A 141 3.13 -16.86 16.51
CA ASP A 141 1.77 -16.34 16.77
C ASP A 141 1.74 -14.81 16.65
N PHE A 142 2.19 -14.29 15.50
CA PHE A 142 2.19 -12.85 15.22
C PHE A 142 0.90 -12.42 14.50
N ASP A 143 0.45 -11.19 14.73
CA ASP A 143 -0.64 -10.61 13.95
C ASP A 143 -0.17 -10.38 12.52
N THR A 144 -0.81 -11.05 11.56
CA THR A 144 -0.49 -10.91 10.14
C THR A 144 -0.96 -9.57 9.58
N ARG A 145 -1.69 -8.75 10.34
CA ARG A 145 -2.16 -7.43 9.91
C ARG A 145 -1.46 -6.33 10.67
N PHE A 146 -0.76 -5.48 9.93
CA PHE A 146 -0.21 -4.24 10.46
C PHE A 146 -1.02 -3.03 9.96
N TYR A 147 -1.80 -2.40 10.83
CA TYR A 147 -2.61 -1.24 10.47
C TYR A 147 -1.76 0.03 10.43
N PHE A 148 -1.95 0.83 9.39
CA PHE A 148 -1.31 2.14 9.29
C PHE A 148 -1.94 3.11 10.31
N ASP A 149 -1.26 3.32 11.44
CA ASP A 149 -1.68 4.31 12.42
C ASP A 149 -1.02 5.69 12.17
N ALA A 150 -1.31 6.66 13.05
CA ALA A 150 -0.80 8.02 12.92
C ALA A 150 0.70 8.18 13.26
N SER A 151 1.33 7.13 13.80
CA SER A 151 2.77 7.10 14.11
C SER A 151 3.62 6.64 12.93
N VAL A 152 3.02 6.01 11.92
CA VAL A 152 3.71 5.62 10.68
C VAL A 152 3.75 6.84 9.76
N ASP A 153 4.88 7.54 9.73
CA ASP A 153 5.15 8.63 8.79
C ASP A 153 5.72 8.12 7.46
N SER A 154 5.83 9.01 6.47
CA SER A 154 6.36 8.66 5.14
C SER A 154 7.82 8.22 5.19
N ALA A 155 8.63 8.78 6.09
CA ALA A 155 10.05 8.43 6.21
C ALA A 155 10.27 7.00 6.73
N ALA A 156 9.27 6.41 7.38
CA ALA A 156 9.28 5.02 7.80
C ALA A 156 8.85 4.03 6.72
N MET A 157 8.38 4.49 5.54
CA MET A 157 7.78 3.65 4.51
C MET A 157 8.59 3.67 3.22
N THR A 158 8.70 2.52 2.56
CA THR A 158 9.32 2.38 1.24
C THR A 158 8.50 1.43 0.37
N VAL A 159 8.06 1.87 -0.83
CA VAL A 159 7.36 0.98 -1.78
C VAL A 159 8.38 0.15 -2.56
N ILE A 160 8.53 -1.12 -2.20
CA ILE A 160 9.51 -2.04 -2.80
C ILE A 160 8.99 -2.80 -4.03
N GLY A 161 7.67 -2.81 -4.27
CA GLY A 161 7.09 -3.48 -5.44
C GLY A 161 5.57 -3.47 -5.44
N ASN A 162 4.96 -4.29 -6.30
CA ASN A 162 3.53 -4.62 -6.23
C ASN A 162 3.31 -6.07 -6.67
N ILE A 163 2.19 -6.67 -6.27
CA ILE A 163 1.90 -8.08 -6.54
C ILE A 163 1.81 -8.44 -8.04
N HIS A 164 1.63 -7.45 -8.92
CA HIS A 164 1.47 -7.66 -10.36
C HIS A 164 2.77 -7.55 -11.16
N GLN A 165 3.82 -6.95 -10.58
CA GLN A 165 5.13 -6.80 -11.21
C GLN A 165 6.21 -7.57 -10.47
N ASN A 166 6.01 -7.79 -9.17
CA ASN A 166 6.97 -8.41 -8.28
C ASN A 166 6.33 -9.57 -7.49
N PRO A 167 5.71 -10.56 -8.16
CA PRO A 167 5.14 -11.72 -7.46
C PRO A 167 6.19 -12.50 -6.66
N GLU A 168 7.47 -12.44 -7.06
CA GLU A 168 8.59 -13.06 -6.34
C GLU A 168 8.79 -12.53 -4.92
N LEU A 169 8.36 -11.30 -4.63
CA LEU A 169 8.46 -10.72 -3.27
C LEU A 169 7.43 -11.31 -2.31
N MET A 170 6.49 -12.12 -2.80
CA MET A 170 5.47 -12.79 -1.98
C MET A 170 5.91 -14.18 -1.48
N GLU A 171 7.06 -14.70 -1.92
CA GLU A 171 7.55 -16.04 -1.58
C GLU A 171 8.40 -16.08 -0.29
N GLY A 172 8.11 -15.19 0.67
CA GLY A 172 8.83 -15.04 1.94
C GLY A 172 8.84 -16.28 2.83
#